data_AF-A0A5B7H1W6-F1
#
_entry.id   AF-A0A5B7H1W6-F1
#
_cell.length_a   1.000
_cell.length_b   1.000
_cell.length_c   1.000
_cell.angle_alpha   90.00
_cell.angle_beta   90.00
_cell.angle_gamma   90.00
#
_symmetry.space_group_name_H-M   'P 1'
#
loop_
_entity.id
_entity.type
_entity.pdbx_description
1 polymer ?
#
loop_
_entity_poly.entity_id
_entity_poly.type
_entity_poly.pdbx_seq_one_letter_code
_entity_poly.pdbx_strand_id
1 'polypeptide(L)'
;MRNSSNMVFLTFFGSTLPDRVNIGPINLRVRRFFSRPLQCFLCYGYGHGKSSCKKASRCGNCSVLDSHSEEHCNAAAYCFH
;
A
#
# COMPACT_ATOMS: atom_id res chain seq x y z
N MET A 1 2.86 -7.39 -7.17
CA MET A 1 1.43 -7.06 -6.96
C MET A 1 0.83 -8.19 -6.14
N ARG A 2 0.46 -7.95 -4.87
CA ARG A 2 -0.11 -9.00 -4.00
C ARG A 2 -1.49 -9.34 -4.55
N ASN A 3 -1.64 -10.51 -5.17
CA ASN A 3 -2.89 -10.98 -5.74
C ASN A 3 -3.91 -11.14 -4.61
N SER A 4 -4.76 -10.13 -4.44
CA SER A 4 -5.84 -10.13 -3.47
C SER A 4 -7.04 -10.74 -4.19
N SER A 5 -7.16 -12.06 -4.16
CA SER A 5 -8.08 -12.84 -4.99
C SER A 5 -9.58 -12.52 -4.85
N ASN A 6 -9.96 -11.55 -4.00
CA ASN A 6 -11.34 -11.20 -3.66
C ASN A 6 -11.64 -9.68 -3.70
N MET A 7 -10.90 -8.87 -4.47
CA MET A 7 -11.22 -7.43 -4.61
C MET A 7 -11.34 -7.02 -6.08
N VAL A 8 -12.49 -6.43 -6.43
CA VAL A 8 -12.78 -5.91 -7.78
C VAL A 8 -12.88 -4.40 -7.71
N PHE A 9 -12.22 -3.72 -8.65
CA PHE A 9 -12.38 -2.28 -8.86
C PHE A 9 -13.36 -2.02 -9.99
N LEU A 10 -14.37 -1.21 -9.72
CA LEU A 10 -15.36 -0.79 -10.69
C LEU A 10 -15.24 0.72 -10.88
N THR A 11 -15.13 1.15 -12.13
CA THR A 11 -15.16 2.57 -12.51
C THR A 11 -16.54 2.88 -13.08
N PHE A 12 -17.24 3.85 -12.47
CA PHE A 12 -18.56 4.28 -12.91
C PHE A 12 -18.45 5.61 -13.65
N PHE A 13 -19.26 5.79 -14.69
CA PHE A 13 -19.39 7.09 -15.35
C PHE A 13 -20.27 8.02 -14.50
N GLY A 14 -19.84 9.27 -14.30
CA GLY A 14 -20.54 10.28 -13.51
C GLY A 14 -19.81 10.69 -12.23
N SER A 15 -20.43 11.59 -11.46
CA SER A 15 -19.85 12.17 -10.22
C SER A 15 -20.35 11.51 -8.94
N THR A 16 -21.40 10.68 -9.02
CA THR A 16 -22.04 10.03 -7.88
C THR A 16 -21.83 8.52 -7.91
N LEU A 17 -21.43 7.93 -6.78
CA LEU A 17 -21.27 6.49 -6.63
C LEU A 17 -22.64 5.86 -6.33
N PRO A 18 -23.06 4.79 -7.05
CA PRO A 18 -24.26 4.05 -6.69
C PRO A 18 -24.08 3.34 -5.34
N ASP A 19 -25.15 3.17 -4.56
CA ASP A 19 -25.09 2.41 -3.30
C ASP A 19 -24.83 0.92 -3.56
N ARG A 20 -25.37 0.38 -4.67
CA ARG A 20 -25.31 -1.05 -5.00
C ARG A 20 -25.10 -1.28 -6.49
N VAL A 21 -24.52 -2.43 -6.82
CA VAL A 21 -24.34 -2.93 -8.19
C VAL A 21 -24.87 -4.36 -8.31
N ASN A 22 -25.54 -4.65 -9.42
CA ASN A 22 -25.97 -5.99 -9.77
C ASN A 22 -24.98 -6.59 -10.77
N ILE A 23 -24.45 -7.77 -10.47
CA ILE A 23 -23.56 -8.54 -11.36
C ILE A 23 -24.18 -9.92 -11.48
N GLY A 24 -24.92 -10.15 -12.58
CA GLY A 24 -25.76 -11.33 -12.73
C GLY A 24 -26.79 -11.43 -11.59
N PRO A 25 -26.90 -12.57 -10.88
CA PRO A 25 -27.84 -12.72 -9.76
C PRO A 25 -27.34 -12.09 -8.45
N ILE A 26 -26.14 -11.52 -8.42
CA ILE A 26 -25.51 -11.00 -7.20
C ILE A 26 -25.76 -9.50 -7.07
N ASN A 27 -26.20 -9.07 -5.90
CA ASN A 27 -26.36 -7.66 -5.56
C ASN A 27 -25.36 -7.26 -4.46
N LEU A 28 -24.40 -6.40 -4.79
CA LEU A 28 -23.31 -5.99 -3.90
C LEU A 28 -23.41 -4.51 -3.53
N ARG A 29 -23.07 -4.16 -2.28
CA ARG A 29 -22.88 -2.76 -1.89
C ARG A 29 -21.56 -2.25 -2.44
N VAL A 30 -21.58 -1.05 -3.02
CA VAL A 30 -20.38 -0.38 -3.53
C VAL A 30 -19.80 0.49 -2.42
N ARG A 31 -18.47 0.49 -2.30
CA ARG A 31 -17.74 1.39 -1.40
C ARG A 31 -16.77 2.22 -2.22
N ARG A 32 -16.62 3.50 -1.86
CA ARG A 32 -15.61 4.36 -2.49
C ARG A 32 -14.24 3.73 -2.28
N PHE A 33 -13.48 3.61 -3.37
CA PHE A 33 -12.11 3.15 -3.29
C PHE A 33 -11.22 4.26 -2.76
N PHE A 34 -10.42 3.94 -1.75
CA PHE A 34 -9.29 4.74 -1.31
C PHE A 34 -8.01 3.98 -1.64
N SER A 35 -7.18 4.57 -2.50
CA SER A 35 -5.88 3.99 -2.81
C SER A 35 -5.06 3.87 -1.54
N ARG A 36 -4.34 2.75 -1.39
CA ARG A 36 -3.39 2.59 -0.29
C ARG A 36 -2.39 3.75 -0.34
N PRO A 37 -2.03 4.36 0.81
CA PRO A 37 -0.99 5.38 0.85
C PRO A 37 0.28 4.86 0.16
N LEU A 38 0.86 5.71 -0.69
CA LEU A 38 2.12 5.39 -1.33
C LEU A 38 3.22 5.34 -0.26
N GLN A 39 3.79 4.17 -0.03
CA GLN A 39 4.89 3.96 0.89
C GLN A 39 6.21 3.82 0.13
N CYS A 40 7.23 4.54 0.57
CA CYS A 40 8.57 4.46 0.02
C CYS A 40 9.33 3.29 0.66
N PHE A 41 9.65 2.24 -0.08
CA PHE A 41 10.41 1.09 0.43
C PHE A 41 11.93 1.33 0.56
N LEU A 42 12.39 2.58 0.48
CA LEU A 42 13.76 2.95 0.89
C LEU A 42 13.79 3.55 2.29
N CYS A 43 12.87 4.47 2.60
CA CYS A 43 12.87 5.18 3.88
C CYS A 43 11.65 4.87 4.76
N TYR A 44 10.73 4.03 4.27
CA TYR A 44 9.46 3.61 4.87
C TYR A 44 8.46 4.74 5.15
N GLY A 45 8.74 5.97 4.72
CA GLY A 45 7.80 7.09 4.81
C GLY A 45 6.68 7.04 3.76
N TYR A 46 5.60 7.74 4.02
CA TYR A 46 4.47 7.89 3.09
C TYR A 46 4.61 9.06 2.11
N GLY A 47 3.80 9.06 1.06
CA GLY A 47 3.61 10.17 0.12
C GLY A 47 4.53 10.19 -1.09
N HIS A 48 5.50 9.27 -1.19
CA HIS A 48 6.45 9.21 -2.30
C HIS A 48 6.92 7.78 -2.58
N GLY A 49 7.37 7.54 -3.81
CA GLY A 49 7.96 6.26 -4.20
C GLY A 49 9.48 6.26 -4.06
N LYS A 50 10.08 5.07 -4.23
CA LYS A 50 11.53 4.84 -4.18
C LYS A 50 12.32 5.80 -5.10
N SER A 51 11.86 6.00 -6.34
CA SER A 51 12.52 6.83 -7.35
C SER A 51 12.59 8.32 -7.01
N SER A 52 11.67 8.82 -6.17
CA SER A 52 11.62 10.22 -5.74
C SER A 52 12.13 10.42 -4.30
N CYS A 53 12.69 9.37 -3.69
CA CYS A 53 13.17 9.42 -2.32
C CYS A 53 14.44 10.29 -2.24
N LYS A 54 14.44 11.22 -1.28
CA LYS A 54 15.59 12.08 -0.97
C LYS A 54 16.30 11.69 0.33
N LYS A 55 15.83 10.65 1.01
CA LYS A 55 16.36 10.16 2.29
C LYS A 55 17.25 8.93 2.05
N ALA A 56 18.20 8.72 2.96
CA ALA A 56 19.02 7.51 3.01
C ALA A 56 18.18 6.25 3.26
N SER A 57 18.71 5.10 2.84
CA SER A 57 18.03 3.82 2.98
C SER A 57 17.97 3.41 4.45
N ARG A 58 16.86 2.82 4.85
CA ARG A 58 16.65 2.26 6.18
C ARG A 58 16.40 0.78 6.06
N CYS A 59 16.86 -0.01 7.03
CA CYS A 59 16.48 -1.40 7.13
C CYS A 59 14.98 -1.51 7.46
N GLY A 60 14.23 -2.29 6.70
CA GLY A 60 12.80 -2.52 6.93
C GLY A 60 12.45 -3.24 8.22
N ASN A 61 13.42 -3.90 8.87
CA ASN A 61 13.20 -4.52 10.17
C ASN A 61 13.53 -3.56 11.32
N CYS A 62 14.71 -2.96 11.36
CA CYS A 62 15.19 -2.22 12.55
C CYS A 62 15.35 -0.70 12.36
N SER A 63 15.05 -0.18 11.16
CA SER A 63 15.13 1.24 10.78
C SER A 63 16.53 1.90 10.74
N VAL A 64 17.58 1.17 11.10
CA VAL A 64 18.97 1.66 11.06
C VAL A 64 19.38 2.01 9.63
N LEU A 65 20.15 3.09 9.49
CA LEU A 65 20.67 3.58 8.22
C LEU A 65 21.83 2.71 7.73
N ASP A 66 21.79 2.32 6.45
CA ASP A 66 22.90 1.79 5.64
C ASP A 66 23.84 0.74 6.28
N SER A 67 23.37 0.01 7.31
CA SER A 67 24.25 -0.83 8.14
C SER A 67 24.32 -2.29 7.71
N HIS A 68 23.27 -2.83 7.06
CA HIS A 68 23.18 -4.26 6.71
C HIS A 68 22.08 -4.53 5.68
N SER A 69 22.14 -5.69 5.03
CA SER A 69 21.04 -6.23 4.22
C SER A 69 19.91 -6.70 5.13
N GLU A 70 18.65 -6.52 4.71
CA GLU A 70 17.48 -6.94 5.50
C GLU A 70 17.51 -8.43 5.85
N GLU A 71 18.08 -9.24 4.97
CA GLU A 71 18.21 -10.70 5.12
C GLU A 71 19.07 -11.13 6.33
N HIS A 72 19.94 -10.23 6.82
CA HIS A 72 20.83 -10.49 7.96
C HIS A 72 20.63 -9.47 9.09
N CYS A 73 19.40 -8.96 9.27
CA CYS A 73 19.06 -8.08 10.37
C CYS A 73 18.77 -8.85 11.66
N ASN A 74 19.73 -8.86 12.60
CA ASN A 74 19.57 -9.46 13.93
C ASN A 74 19.06 -8.47 15.00
N ALA A 75 18.78 -7.22 14.62
CA ALA A 75 18.28 -6.21 15.55
C ALA A 75 16.78 -6.38 15.81
N ALA A 76 16.32 -5.82 16.94
CA ALA A 76 14.91 -5.83 17.30
C ALA A 76 14.07 -5.13 16.22
N ALA A 77 12.88 -5.68 15.96
CA ALA A 77 11.94 -5.11 15.00
C ALA A 77 11.47 -3.71 15.44
N TYR A 78 11.31 -2.83 14.46
CA TYR A 78 10.90 -1.45 14.63
C TYR A 78 9.64 -1.16 13.82
N CYS A 79 8.62 -0.61 14.48
CA CYS A 79 7.42 -0.13 13.82
C CYS A 79 7.64 1.31 13.31
N PHE A 80 7.56 1.52 11.99
CA PHE A 80 7.69 2.85 11.41
C PHE A 80 6.51 3.78 11.72
N HIS A 81 5.34 3.20 12.00
CA HIS A 81 4.05 3.88 12.21
C HIS A 81 3.25 3.16 13.28
#